data_AF-A0A963IQM8-F1
#
_entry.id   AF-A0A963IQM8-F1
#
_cell.length_a   1.000
_cell.length_b   1.000
_cell.length_c   1.000
_cell.angle_alpha   90.00
_cell.angle_beta   90.00
_cell.angle_gamma   90.00
#
_symmetry.space_group_name_H-M   'P 1'
#
loop_
_entity.id
_entity.type
_entity.pdbx_description
1 polymer ?
#
loop_
_entity_poly.entity_id
_entity_poly.type
_entity_poly.pdbx_seq_one_letter_code
_entity_poly.pdbx_strand_id
1 'polypeptide(L)' 'METAATKPRRLKAIILNANGHAFDTRTGRSYSLNPPARVALLMMQDGKSRQAMIDALVALCGQPSSVVEAGVDGFLEQ' A
#
# COMPACT_ATOMS: atom_id res chain seq x y z
N MET A 1 3.62 1.58 -28.92
CA MET A 1 3.56 0.44 -27.98
C MET A 1 3.04 1.00 -26.67
N GLU A 2 1.74 0.88 -26.42
CA GLU A 2 1.11 1.44 -25.22
C GLU A 2 1.53 0.63 -23.99
N THR A 3 2.26 1.27 -23.07
CA THR A 3 2.49 0.75 -21.73
C THR A 3 1.18 0.83 -20.97
N ALA A 4 0.51 -0.31 -20.82
CA ALA A 4 -0.67 -0.42 -19.98
C ALA A 4 -0.26 -0.10 -18.54
N ALA A 5 -0.53 1.14 -18.10
CA ALA A 5 -0.51 1.51 -16.71
C ALA A 5 -1.53 0.62 -15.99
N THR A 6 -1.05 -0.45 -15.37
CA THR A 6 -1.85 -1.33 -14.51
C THR A 6 -2.20 -0.53 -13.26
N LYS A 7 -3.22 0.32 -13.40
CA LYS A 7 -3.76 1.17 -12.34
C LYS A 7 -4.02 0.36 -11.05
N PRO A 8 -4.00 1.01 -9.87
CA PRO A 8 -4.06 0.42 -8.51
C PRO A 8 -5.37 -0.34 -8.15
N ARG A 9 -6.09 -0.88 -9.14
CA ARG A 9 -7.29 -1.70 -8.99
C ARG A 9 -7.06 -2.99 -8.23
N ARG A 10 -5.83 -3.51 -8.16
CA ARG A 10 -5.51 -4.73 -7.41
C ARG A 10 -5.66 -4.52 -5.90
N LEU A 11 -5.09 -3.43 -5.39
CA LEU A 11 -5.07 -3.13 -3.96
C LEU A 11 -6.46 -2.75 -3.40
N LYS A 12 -7.40 -2.30 -4.25
CA LYS A 12 -8.80 -2.05 -3.86
C LYS A 12 -9.58 -3.32 -3.51
N ALA A 13 -9.17 -4.48 -3.99
CA ALA A 13 -9.83 -5.76 -3.70
C ALA A 13 -9.33 -6.41 -2.40
N ILE A 14 -8.31 -5.81 -1.77
CA ILE A 14 -7.71 -6.28 -0.53
C ILE A 14 -8.45 -5.67 0.65
N ILE A 15 -9.03 -6.52 1.49
CA ILE A 15 -9.70 -6.11 2.74
C ILE A 15 -8.74 -6.34 3.90
N LEU A 16 -8.56 -5.33 4.76
CA LEU A 16 -7.84 -5.46 6.02
C LEU A 16 -8.81 -5.84 7.14
N ASN A 17 -8.47 -6.88 7.91
CA ASN A 17 -9.17 -7.16 9.16
C ASN A 17 -8.54 -6.43 10.35
N ALA A 18 -9.21 -6.43 11.51
CA ALA A 18 -8.75 -5.75 12.72
C ALA A 18 -7.38 -6.27 13.25
N ASN A 19 -6.98 -7.48 12.85
CA ASN A 19 -5.68 -8.07 13.20
C ASN A 19 -4.59 -7.72 12.16
N GLY A 20 -4.96 -6.98 11.12
CA GLY A 20 -4.15 -6.52 10.00
C GLY A 20 -3.68 -7.62 9.04
N HIS A 21 -4.45 -8.70 8.93
CA HIS A 21 -4.35 -9.59 7.78
C HIS A 21 -5.10 -8.96 6.60
N ALA A 22 -4.49 -9.07 5.44
CA ALA A 22 -5.04 -8.65 4.16
C ALA A 22 -5.66 -9.86 3.47
N PHE A 23 -6.91 -9.73 3.02
CA PHE A 23 -7.60 -10.76 2.23
C PHE A 23 -7.93 -10.21 0.85
N ASP A 24 -7.40 -10.85 -0.20
CA ASP A 24 -7.77 -10.54 -1.58
C ASP A 24 -9.03 -11.31 -1.97
N THR A 25 -10.13 -10.57 -2.10
CA THR A 25 -11.45 -11.09 -2.46
C THR A 25 -11.51 -11.69 -3.86
N ARG A 26 -10.56 -11.36 -4.76
CA ARG A 26 -10.54 -11.88 -6.13
C ARG A 26 -9.89 -13.25 -6.22
N THR A 27 -8.83 -13.46 -5.45
CA THR A 27 -8.03 -14.69 -5.51
C THR A 27 -8.34 -15.63 -4.35
N GLY A 28 -9.05 -15.15 -3.31
CA GLY A 28 -9.31 -15.89 -2.08
C GLY A 28 -8.06 -16.06 -1.21
N ARG A 29 -6.99 -15.31 -1.47
CA ARG A 29 -5.71 -15.43 -0.77
C ARG A 29 -5.61 -14.47 0.40
N SER A 30 -4.99 -14.94 1.48
CA SER A 30 -4.66 -14.14 2.65
C SER A 30 -3.17 -13.81 2.68
N TYR A 31 -2.85 -12.60 3.11
CA TYR A 31 -1.50 -12.06 3.22
C TYR A 31 -1.30 -11.46 4.61
N SER A 32 -0.12 -11.64 5.18
CA SER A 32 0.32 -10.91 6.36
C SER A 32 1.09 -9.67 5.90
N LEU A 33 0.49 -8.49 6.11
CA LEU A 33 1.17 -7.23 5.82
C LEU A 33 1.96 -6.77 7.05
N ASN A 34 3.17 -6.25 6.81
CA ASN A 34 3.94 -5.55 7.83
C ASN A 34 3.26 -4.20 8.19
N PRO A 35 3.59 -3.59 9.34
CA PRO A 35 2.94 -2.37 9.79
C PRO A 35 2.98 -1.21 8.76
N PRO A 36 4.10 -0.94 8.06
CA PRO A 36 4.14 0.08 7.00
C PRO A 36 3.18 -0.19 5.84
N ALA A 37 3.13 -1.43 5.33
CA ALA A 37 2.24 -1.81 4.23
C ALA A 37 0.76 -1.73 4.62
N ARG A 38 0.42 -2.01 5.89
CA ARG A 38 -0.94 -1.80 6.43
C ARG A 38 -1.34 -0.33 6.37
N VAL A 39 -0.47 0.57 6.84
CA VAL A 39 -0.71 2.02 6.80
C VAL A 39 -0.86 2.52 5.36
N ALA A 40 0.04 2.09 4.47
CA ALA A 40 -0.04 2.44 3.05
C ALA A 40 -1.38 2.00 2.42
N LEU A 41 -1.81 0.77 2.68
CA LEU A 41 -3.07 0.24 2.16
C LEU A 41 -4.29 1.00 2.70
N LEU A 42 -4.34 1.29 4.00
CA LEU A 42 -5.43 2.08 4.60
C LEU A 42 -5.50 3.49 4.00
N MET A 43 -4.37 4.18 3.88
CA MET A 43 -4.34 5.53 3.32
C MET A 43 -4.79 5.58 1.86
N MET A 44 -4.48 4.55 1.07
CA MET A 44 -5.00 4.43 -0.29
C MET A 44 -6.52 4.18 -0.32
N GLN A 45 -7.05 3.36 0.58
CA GLN A 45 -8.48 3.10 0.69
C GLN A 45 -9.26 4.34 1.10
N ASP A 46 -8.67 5.16 1.97
CA ASP A 46 -9.17 6.48 2.36
C ASP A 46 -8.99 7.56 1.28
N GLY A 47 -8.39 7.22 0.14
CA GLY A 47 -8.15 8.16 -0.95
C GLY A 47 -7.13 9.25 -0.63
N LYS A 48 -6.23 9.03 0.34
CA LYS A 48 -5.15 9.96 0.66
C LYS A 48 -4.16 10.05 -0.49
N SER A 49 -3.51 11.21 -0.61
CA SER A 49 -2.48 11.43 -1.63
C SER A 49 -1.22 10.60 -1.35
N ARG A 50 -0.43 10.34 -2.41
CA ARG A 50 0.89 9.68 -2.29
C ARG A 50 1.79 10.42 -1.31
N GLN A 51 1.79 11.76 -1.34
CA GLN A 51 2.61 12.56 -0.44
C GLN A 51 2.22 12.36 1.03
N ALA A 52 0.91 12.42 1.35
CA ALA A 52 0.45 12.21 2.72
C ALA A 52 0.82 10.81 3.25
N MET A 53 0.80 9.80 2.38
CA MET A 53 1.25 8.45 2.72
C MET A 53 2.76 8.39 3.00
N ILE A 54 3.58 9.04 2.17
CA ILE A 54 5.04 9.13 2.40
C ILE A 54 5.33 9.80 3.73
N ASP A 55 4.70 10.94 4.01
CA ASP A 55 4.92 11.70 5.25
C ASP A 55 4.57 10.85 6.48
N ALA A 56 3.45 10.12 6.43
CA ALA A 56 3.04 9.21 7.51
C ALA A 56 4.02 8.05 7.70
N LEU A 57 4.55 7.48 6.60
CA LEU A 57 5.49 6.36 6.65
C LEU A 57 6.89 6.79 7.09
N VAL A 58 7.33 8.00 6.73
CA VAL A 58 8.58 8.60 7.26
C VAL A 58 8.50 8.73 8.77
N ALA A 59 7.39 9.26 9.28
CA ALA A 59 7.17 9.38 10.72
C ALA A 59 7.09 8.01 11.42
N LEU A 60 6.43 7.03 10.80
CA LEU A 60 6.28 5.68 11.36
C LEU A 60 7.59 4.90 11.39
N CYS A 61 8.37 4.94 10.31
CA CYS A 61 9.57 4.13 10.15
C CYS A 61 10.83 4.81 10.68
N GLY A 62 10.80 6.13 10.90
CA GLY A 62 11.99 6.92 11.25
C GLY A 62 13.08 6.87 10.17
N GLN A 63 12.67 6.67 8.91
CA GLN A 63 13.57 6.51 7.76
C GLN A 63 13.56 7.78 6.89
N PRO A 64 14.64 8.04 6.13
CA PRO A 64 14.65 9.11 5.14
C PRO A 64 13.52 8.97 4.10
N SER A 65 12.98 10.08 3.63
CA SER A 65 11.89 10.09 2.64
C SER A 65 12.23 9.32 1.36
N SER A 66 13.48 9.40 0.89
CA SER A 66 13.93 8.67 -0.30
C SER A 66 13.81 7.14 -0.18
N VAL A 67 14.06 6.60 1.02
CA VAL A 67 13.93 5.16 1.29
C VAL A 67 12.45 4.76 1.32
N VAL A 68 11.62 5.61 1.94
CA VAL A 68 10.17 5.39 2.02
C VAL A 68 9.51 5.50 0.65
N GLU A 69 9.91 6.46 -0.16
CA GLU A 69 9.43 6.66 -1.53
C GLU A 69 9.66 5.41 -2.40
N ALA A 70 10.88 4.87 -2.38
CA ALA A 70 11.20 3.64 -3.08
C ALA A 70 10.35 2.46 -2.61
N GLY A 71 10.09 2.36 -1.29
CA GLY A 71 9.21 1.35 -0.71
C GLY A 71 7.75 1.50 -1.12
N VAL A 72 7.23 2.73 -1.17
CA VAL A 72 5.87 3.03 -1.61
C VAL A 72 5.69 2.70 -3.08
N ASP A 73 6.65 3.07 -3.93
CA ASP A 73 6.56 2.78 -5.37
C ASP A 73 6.56 1.27 -5.62
N GLY A 74 7.48 0.52 -5.01
CA GLY A 74 7.50 -0.94 -5.11
C GLY A 74 6.27 -1.64 -4.50
N PHE A 75 5.55 -0.99 -3.58
CA PHE A 75 4.28 -1.49 -3.06
C PHE A 75 3.12 -1.25 -4.04
N LEU A 76 3.12 -0.12 -4.74
CA LEU A 76 2.08 0.26 -5.72
C LEU A 76 2.18 -0.52 -7.03
N GLU A 77 3.35 -1.05 -7.37
CA GLU A 77 3.60 -1.82 -8.61
C GLU A 77 3.14 -3.29 -8.54
N GLN A 78 2.67 -3.79 -7.38
CA GLN A 78 2.22 -5.19 -7.18
C GLN A 78 0.78 -5.44 -7.66
#